data_AF-N4WHZ6-F1
#
_entry.id   AF-N4WHZ6-F1
#
_cell.length_a   1.000
_cell.length_b   1.000
_cell.length_c   1.000
_cell.angle_alpha   90.00
_cell.angle_beta   90.00
_cell.angle_gamma   90.00
#
_symmetry.space_group_name_H-M   'P 1'
#
loop_
_entity.id
_entity.type
_entity.pdbx_description
1 polymer ?
#
loop_
_entity_poly.entity_id
_entity_poly.type
_entity_poly.pdbx_seq_one_letter_code
_entity_poly.pdbx_strand_id
1 'polypeptide(L)'
;MQVTPLVSIKLLTSSRTLAAIRTQLNSLVDQTWRTDHVQIKSYEAPGKQYAQIRIFGQSREPIAKAKSAVEKLLAGQIAADGNGPITKPAYFRHSLKSFLNNLGAANGVFIHQDLRRSVLRLHGDDTGIKQVEHALVAKRAELQERSNTSITDLEALAFALKRGFRKIVAAL
;
A
#
# COMPACT_ATOMS: atom_id res chain seq x y z
N MET A 1 -29.97 -13.13 35.72
CA MET A 1 -29.09 -12.20 34.98
C MET A 1 -28.49 -12.97 33.81
N GLN A 2 -28.96 -12.74 32.58
CA GLN A 2 -28.43 -13.42 31.39
C GLN A 2 -27.21 -12.64 30.89
N VAL A 3 -26.07 -13.33 30.73
CA VAL A 3 -24.85 -12.77 30.12
C VAL A 3 -24.94 -13.01 28.62
N THR A 4 -25.12 -11.94 27.84
CA THR A 4 -25.10 -12.04 26.38
C THR A 4 -23.65 -12.08 25.89
N PRO A 5 -23.23 -13.12 25.13
CA PRO A 5 -21.87 -13.21 24.65
C PRO A 5 -21.55 -12.09 23.65
N LEU A 6 -20.47 -11.35 23.90
CA LEU A 6 -19.94 -10.35 22.98
C LEU A 6 -18.87 -11.00 22.11
N VAL A 7 -19.02 -10.88 20.80
CA VAL A 7 -18.01 -11.31 19.84
C VAL A 7 -17.13 -10.10 19.53
N SER A 8 -15.81 -10.29 19.54
CA SER A 8 -14.85 -9.20 19.28
C SER A 8 -13.68 -9.71 18.46
N ILE A 9 -13.34 -8.94 17.43
CA ILE A 9 -12.19 -9.16 16.54
C ILE A 9 -11.24 -7.97 16.68
N LYS A 10 -9.95 -8.25 16.66
CA LYS A 10 -8.87 -7.26 16.67
C LYS A 10 -8.03 -7.43 15.42
N LEU A 11 -7.81 -6.34 14.71
CA LEU A 11 -6.96 -6.25 13.54
C LEU A 11 -5.83 -5.27 13.83
N LEU A 12 -4.59 -5.64 13.47
CA LEU A 12 -3.44 -4.75 13.56
C LEU A 12 -3.12 -4.19 12.18
N THR A 13 -2.88 -2.89 12.08
CA THR A 13 -2.58 -2.22 10.81
C THR A 13 -1.51 -1.15 11.00
N SER A 14 -0.89 -0.68 9.91
CA SER A 14 -0.02 0.49 9.95
C SER A 14 -0.83 1.75 10.27
N SER A 15 -0.29 2.61 11.13
CA SER A 15 -0.88 3.92 11.44
C SER A 15 -1.00 4.80 10.19
N ARG A 16 -0.10 4.65 9.20
CA ARG A 16 -0.14 5.41 7.94
C ARG A 16 -1.29 4.96 7.04
N THR A 17 -1.47 3.65 6.90
CA THR A 17 -2.61 3.09 6.18
C THR A 17 -3.92 3.52 6.82
N LEU A 18 -4.03 3.41 8.16
CA LEU A 18 -5.22 3.82 8.89
C LEU A 18 -5.55 5.31 8.70
N ALA A 19 -4.54 6.17 8.75
CA ALA A 19 -4.72 7.61 8.51
C ALA A 19 -5.27 7.88 7.10
N ALA A 20 -4.75 7.19 6.08
CA ALA A 20 -5.17 7.36 4.69
C ALA A 20 -6.60 6.89 4.42
N ILE A 21 -7.07 5.84 5.11
CA ILE A 21 -8.43 5.31 4.94
C ILE A 21 -9.43 5.87 5.97
N ARG A 22 -9.03 6.83 6.81
CA ARG A 22 -9.81 7.27 7.98
C ARG A 22 -11.23 7.71 7.60
N THR A 23 -11.38 8.48 6.53
CA THR A 23 -12.69 8.95 6.05
C THR A 23 -13.59 7.78 5.65
N GLN A 24 -13.05 6.81 4.90
CA GLN A 24 -13.78 5.62 4.46
C GLN A 24 -14.14 4.72 5.66
N LEU A 25 -13.23 4.57 6.62
CA LEU A 25 -13.47 3.81 7.84
C LEU A 25 -14.56 4.43 8.68
N ASN A 26 -14.58 5.75 8.85
CA ASN A 26 -15.63 6.46 9.59
C ASN A 26 -17.00 6.28 8.93
N SER A 27 -17.08 6.38 7.60
CA SER A 27 -18.32 6.11 6.87
C SER A 27 -18.80 4.66 7.08
N LEU A 28 -17.88 3.69 7.11
CA LEU A 28 -18.20 2.29 7.42
C LEU A 28 -18.66 2.11 8.87
N VAL A 29 -18.07 2.83 9.84
CA VAL A 29 -18.49 2.81 11.25
C VAL A 29 -19.94 3.27 11.36
N ASP A 30 -20.30 4.38 10.72
CA ASP A 30 -21.65 4.91 10.74
C ASP A 30 -22.66 3.96 10.11
N GLN A 31 -22.31 3.36 8.96
CA GLN A 31 -23.16 2.42 8.25
C GLN A 31 -23.40 1.12 9.04
N THR A 32 -22.34 0.54 9.58
CA THR A 32 -22.41 -0.74 10.32
C THR A 32 -23.11 -0.60 11.67
N TRP A 33 -22.98 0.56 12.33
CA TRP A 33 -23.73 0.86 13.54
C TRP A 33 -25.24 0.97 13.27
N ARG A 34 -25.64 1.68 12.21
CA ARG A 34 -27.06 1.89 11.87
C ARG A 34 -27.76 0.63 11.42
N THR A 35 -27.06 -0.26 10.71
CA THR A 35 -27.67 -1.43 10.07
C THR A 35 -27.64 -2.65 10.98
N ASP A 36 -26.51 -2.90 11.64
CA ASP A 36 -26.24 -4.17 12.30
C ASP A 36 -25.85 -4.03 13.78
N HIS A 37 -25.85 -2.81 14.32
CA HIS A 37 -25.38 -2.47 15.67
C HIS A 37 -23.96 -2.99 15.98
N VAL A 38 -23.12 -3.09 14.95
CA VAL A 38 -21.70 -3.44 15.09
C VAL A 38 -20.90 -2.19 15.40
N GLN A 39 -20.01 -2.27 16.38
CA GLN A 39 -19.10 -1.18 16.73
C GLN A 39 -17.71 -1.45 16.15
N ILE A 40 -17.16 -0.43 15.49
CA ILE A 40 -15.79 -0.42 14.99
C ILE A 40 -15.05 0.72 15.71
N LYS A 41 -13.92 0.42 16.36
CA LYS A 41 -13.09 1.40 17.06
C LYS A 41 -11.64 1.29 16.63
N SER A 42 -11.01 2.40 16.31
CA SER A 42 -9.57 2.50 16.13
C SER A 42 -8.89 2.93 17.43
N TYR A 43 -7.75 2.29 17.73
CA TYR A 43 -6.87 2.64 18.82
C TYR A 43 -5.51 3.01 18.24
N GLU A 44 -5.20 4.29 18.36
CA GLU A 44 -3.98 4.89 17.85
C GLU A 44 -3.19 5.45 19.05
N ALA A 45 -1.89 5.23 19.06
CA ALA A 45 -1.00 5.77 20.08
C ALA A 45 0.05 6.66 19.41
N PRO A 46 0.30 7.87 19.92
CA PRO A 46 1.33 8.77 19.38
C PRO A 46 2.69 8.06 19.30
N GLY A 47 3.37 8.21 18.16
CA GLY A 47 4.68 7.59 17.93
C GLY A 47 4.67 6.08 17.66
N LYS A 48 3.51 5.40 17.69
CA LYS A 48 3.43 3.98 17.30
C LYS A 48 3.24 3.83 15.80
N GLN A 49 3.99 2.89 15.22
CA GLN A 49 3.92 2.56 13.79
C GLN A 49 2.67 1.76 13.42
N TYR A 50 2.06 1.11 14.41
CA TYR A 50 0.88 0.28 14.24
C TYR A 50 -0.28 0.79 15.10
N ALA A 51 -1.48 0.62 14.58
CA ALA A 51 -2.75 0.90 15.21
C ALA A 51 -3.62 -0.36 15.23
N GLN A 52 -4.56 -0.40 16.18
CA GLN A 52 -5.47 -1.53 16.32
C GLN A 52 -6.89 -1.12 15.94
N ILE A 53 -7.55 -1.90 15.08
CA ILE A 53 -8.97 -1.77 14.82
C ILE A 53 -9.68 -2.89 15.58
N ARG A 54 -10.68 -2.54 16.40
CA ARG A 54 -11.53 -3.49 17.11
C ARG A 54 -12.92 -3.45 16.53
N ILE A 55 -13.44 -4.61 16.16
CA ILE A 55 -14.80 -4.80 15.65
C ILE A 55 -15.52 -5.68 16.66
N PHE A 56 -16.69 -5.27 17.14
CA PHE A 56 -17.41 -6.02 18.15
C PHE A 56 -18.92 -5.79 18.12
N GLY A 57 -19.67 -6.78 18.60
CA GLY A 57 -21.13 -6.80 18.60
C GLY A 57 -21.67 -8.12 19.16
N GLN A 58 -22.98 -8.29 19.11
CA GLN A 58 -23.66 -9.46 19.68
C GLN A 58 -23.72 -10.65 18.73
N SER A 59 -23.82 -10.41 17.41
CA SER A 59 -23.94 -11.48 16.41
C SER A 59 -22.65 -11.68 15.62
N ARG A 60 -22.32 -12.93 15.34
CA ARG A 60 -21.10 -13.32 14.61
C ARG A 60 -21.13 -12.90 13.15
N GLU A 61 -22.29 -13.07 12.49
CA GLU A 61 -22.40 -12.86 11.03
C GLU A 61 -22.18 -11.39 10.63
N PRO A 62 -22.81 -10.39 11.28
CA PRO A 62 -22.57 -8.99 10.94
C PRO A 62 -21.14 -8.54 11.27
N ILE A 63 -20.54 -9.09 12.33
CA ILE A 63 -19.13 -8.84 12.65
C ILE A 63 -18.21 -9.40 11.57
N ALA A 64 -18.51 -10.58 11.03
CA ALA A 64 -17.74 -11.14 9.91
C ALA A 64 -17.85 -10.25 8.66
N LYS A 65 -19.05 -9.75 8.34
CA LYS A 65 -19.27 -8.80 7.22
C LYS A 65 -18.49 -7.50 7.44
N ALA A 66 -18.57 -6.92 8.63
CA ALA A 66 -17.82 -5.71 9.00
C ALA A 66 -16.30 -5.94 8.95
N LYS A 67 -15.81 -7.10 9.40
CA LYS A 67 -14.41 -7.50 9.28
C LYS A 67 -13.97 -7.53 7.82
N SER A 68 -14.72 -8.20 6.95
CA SER A 68 -14.40 -8.27 5.52
C SER A 68 -14.37 -6.89 4.87
N ALA A 69 -15.30 -6.00 5.25
CA ALA A 69 -15.30 -4.63 4.75
C ALA A 69 -14.06 -3.84 5.21
N VAL A 70 -13.67 -3.95 6.49
CA VAL A 70 -12.44 -3.32 7.01
C VAL A 70 -11.19 -3.90 6.33
N GLU A 71 -11.11 -5.22 6.16
CA GLU A 71 -9.99 -5.88 5.48
C GLU A 71 -9.88 -5.43 4.02
N LYS A 72 -11.00 -5.20 3.33
CA LYS A 72 -11.01 -4.66 1.97
C LYS A 72 -10.43 -3.23 1.93
N LEU A 73 -10.78 -2.36 2.88
CA LEU A 73 -10.17 -1.02 2.99
C LEU A 73 -8.66 -1.11 3.27
N LEU A 74 -8.27 -2.01 4.18
CA LEU A 74 -6.87 -2.23 4.54
C LEU A 74 -6.03 -2.85 3.43
N ALA A 75 -6.62 -3.64 2.53
CA ALA A 75 -5.91 -4.24 1.40
C ALA A 75 -5.42 -3.19 0.40
N GLY A 76 -6.12 -2.05 0.30
CA GLY A 76 -5.88 -0.99 -0.67
C GLY A 76 -6.11 -1.42 -2.11
N GLN A 77 -5.87 -0.50 -3.03
CA GLN A 77 -5.91 -0.74 -4.48
C GLN A 77 -4.51 -0.97 -5.02
N ILE A 78 -4.35 -1.93 -5.94
CA ILE A 78 -3.10 -2.08 -6.68
C ILE A 78 -3.09 -1.01 -7.78
N ALA A 79 -2.05 -0.18 -7.82
CA ALA A 79 -1.90 0.85 -8.85
C ALA A 79 -1.85 0.20 -10.24
N ALA A 80 -2.67 0.69 -11.17
CA ALA A 80 -2.75 0.17 -12.53
C ALA A 80 -2.54 1.27 -13.59
N ASP A 81 -2.09 0.87 -14.78
CA ASP A 81 -1.88 1.74 -15.95
C ASP A 81 -2.94 1.56 -17.04
N GLY A 82 -4.11 1.02 -16.69
CA GLY A 82 -5.18 0.64 -17.63
C GLY A 82 -4.95 -0.72 -18.32
N ASN A 83 -3.70 -1.16 -18.50
CA ASN A 83 -3.36 -2.46 -19.08
C ASN A 83 -2.97 -3.50 -18.03
N GLY A 84 -2.63 -3.07 -16.82
CA GLY A 84 -2.39 -3.96 -15.71
C GLY A 84 -1.71 -3.27 -14.52
N PRO A 85 -1.29 -4.06 -13.52
CA PRO A 85 -0.56 -3.53 -12.37
C PRO A 85 0.76 -2.86 -12.75
N ILE A 86 1.07 -1.73 -12.11
CA ILE A 86 2.36 -1.06 -12.24
C ILE A 86 3.40 -1.83 -11.43
N THR A 87 4.21 -2.64 -12.12
CA THR A 87 5.20 -3.55 -11.53
C THR A 87 6.65 -3.24 -11.90
N LYS A 88 6.90 -2.14 -12.63
CA LYS A 88 8.25 -1.82 -13.12
C LYS A 88 9.24 -1.66 -11.95
N PRO A 89 10.41 -2.33 -11.98
CA PRO A 89 11.42 -2.28 -10.92
C PRO A 89 11.88 -0.86 -10.53
N ALA A 90 11.83 0.08 -11.48
CA ALA A 90 12.18 1.49 -11.23
C ALA A 90 11.34 2.12 -10.10
N TYR A 91 10.07 1.71 -9.94
CA TYR A 91 9.21 2.22 -8.88
C TYR A 91 9.56 1.69 -7.49
N PHE A 92 10.41 0.67 -7.39
CA PHE A 92 10.81 0.05 -6.12
C PHE A 92 12.22 0.46 -5.68
N ARG A 93 12.87 1.36 -6.43
CA ARG A 93 14.17 1.91 -6.05
C ARG A 93 14.02 2.93 -4.93
N HIS A 94 15.00 2.98 -4.03
CA HIS A 94 15.03 3.95 -2.93
C HIS A 94 14.98 5.41 -3.42
N SER A 95 15.59 5.70 -4.57
CA SER A 95 15.60 7.03 -5.18
C SER A 95 14.21 7.58 -5.51
N LEU A 96 13.22 6.73 -5.71
CA LEU A 96 11.86 7.15 -6.05
C LEU A 96 10.96 7.33 -4.82
N LYS A 97 11.44 6.96 -3.63
CA LYS A 97 10.64 6.99 -2.40
C LYS A 97 10.14 8.39 -2.04
N SER A 98 10.98 9.42 -2.18
CA SER A 98 10.59 10.80 -1.93
C SER A 98 9.52 11.27 -2.91
N PHE A 99 9.68 10.94 -4.20
CA PHE A 99 8.68 11.23 -5.22
C PHE A 99 7.33 10.57 -4.90
N LEU A 100 7.31 9.28 -4.56
CA LEU A 100 6.08 8.57 -4.21
C LEU A 100 5.41 9.14 -2.96
N ASN A 101 6.19 9.49 -1.94
CA ASN A 101 5.66 10.12 -0.73
C ASN A 101 5.03 11.49 -1.03
N ASN A 102 5.71 12.33 -1.83
CA ASN A 102 5.21 13.65 -2.19
C ASN A 102 3.97 13.56 -3.07
N LEU A 103 3.98 12.64 -4.05
CA LEU A 103 2.83 12.37 -4.92
C LEU A 103 1.63 11.89 -4.11
N GLY A 104 1.84 10.96 -3.17
CA GLY A 104 0.80 10.48 -2.28
C GLY A 104 0.23 11.61 -1.40
N ALA A 105 1.10 12.36 -0.72
CA ALA A 105 0.70 13.45 0.16
C ALA A 105 -0.11 14.54 -0.58
N ALA A 106 0.29 14.90 -1.79
CA ALA A 106 -0.39 15.91 -2.61
C ALA A 106 -1.83 15.51 -2.99
N ASN A 107 -2.12 14.21 -3.06
CA ASN A 107 -3.42 13.68 -3.46
C ASN A 107 -4.16 12.99 -2.31
N GLY A 108 -3.68 13.11 -1.06
CA GLY A 108 -4.30 12.44 0.10
C GLY A 108 -4.21 10.91 0.09
N VAL A 109 -3.29 10.34 -0.70
CA VAL A 109 -3.11 8.89 -0.87
C VAL A 109 -1.83 8.43 -0.17
N PHE A 110 -1.92 7.35 0.60
CA PHE A 110 -0.74 6.64 1.06
C PHE A 110 -0.32 5.59 0.03
N ILE A 111 0.89 5.75 -0.51
CA ILE A 111 1.50 4.80 -1.46
C ILE A 111 2.45 3.87 -0.69
N HIS A 112 2.14 2.58 -0.69
CA HIS A 112 2.96 1.54 -0.10
C HIS A 112 3.63 0.70 -1.19
N GLN A 113 4.97 0.62 -1.15
CA GLN A 113 5.75 -0.25 -2.02
C GLN A 113 5.77 -1.68 -1.44
N ASP A 114 4.92 -2.56 -1.97
CA ASP A 114 4.91 -3.98 -1.59
C ASP A 114 6.04 -4.71 -2.33
N LEU A 115 7.24 -4.69 -1.74
CA LEU A 115 8.45 -5.28 -2.32
C LEU A 115 8.35 -6.80 -2.52
N ARG A 116 7.53 -7.49 -1.71
CA ARG A 116 7.36 -8.95 -1.83
C ARG A 116 6.59 -9.32 -3.08
N ARG A 117 5.56 -8.53 -3.41
CA ARG A 117 4.71 -8.75 -4.60
C ARG A 117 5.13 -7.90 -5.79
N SER A 118 6.09 -6.99 -5.62
CA SER A 118 6.51 -5.99 -6.61
C SER A 118 5.32 -5.18 -7.17
N VAL A 119 4.45 -4.72 -6.27
CA VAL A 119 3.29 -3.86 -6.61
C VAL A 119 3.25 -2.61 -5.76
N LEU A 120 2.72 -1.53 -6.32
CA LEU A 120 2.35 -0.33 -5.57
C LEU A 120 0.92 -0.49 -5.05
N ARG A 121 0.74 -0.38 -3.73
CA ARG A 121 -0.57 -0.34 -3.08
C ARG A 121 -0.93 1.09 -2.73
N LEU A 122 -2.14 1.49 -3.08
CA LEU A 122 -2.69 2.82 -2.88
C LEU A 122 -3.81 2.74 -1.84
N HIS A 123 -3.76 3.64 -0.86
CA HIS A 123 -4.79 3.79 0.17
C HIS A 123 -5.24 5.25 0.18
N GLY A 124 -6.53 5.50 -0.01
CA GLY A 124 -7.08 6.85 -0.11
C GLY A 124 -8.44 6.80 -0.81
N ASP A 125 -8.93 7.96 -1.19
CA ASP A 125 -10.17 8.09 -1.96
C ASP A 125 -9.96 7.75 -3.44
N ASP A 126 -11.05 7.42 -4.12
CA ASP A 126 -10.99 6.98 -5.53
C ASP A 126 -10.45 8.08 -6.46
N THR A 127 -10.73 9.35 -6.14
CA THR A 127 -10.27 10.51 -6.90
C THR A 127 -8.76 10.68 -6.79
N GLY A 128 -8.22 10.68 -5.56
CA GLY A 128 -6.79 10.78 -5.32
C GLY A 128 -6.05 9.57 -5.89
N ILE A 129 -6.61 8.36 -5.78
CA ILE A 129 -6.02 7.14 -6.36
C ILE A 129 -5.86 7.29 -7.88
N LYS A 130 -6.91 7.74 -8.59
CA LYS A 130 -6.84 7.93 -10.05
C LYS A 130 -5.81 8.98 -10.45
N GLN A 131 -5.71 10.07 -9.70
CA GLN A 131 -4.70 11.12 -9.94
C GLN A 131 -3.28 10.59 -9.76
N VAL A 132 -3.05 9.77 -8.72
CA VAL A 132 -1.77 9.10 -8.47
C VAL A 132 -1.44 8.13 -9.60
N GLU A 133 -2.39 7.29 -10.03
CA GLU A 133 -2.18 6.36 -11.16
C GLU A 133 -1.78 7.10 -12.43
N HIS A 134 -2.51 8.17 -12.79
CA HIS A 134 -2.18 9.00 -13.95
C HIS A 134 -0.77 9.60 -13.85
N ALA A 135 -0.38 10.14 -12.70
CA ALA A 135 0.94 10.70 -12.47
C ALA A 135 2.05 9.62 -12.52
N LEU A 136 1.78 8.42 -12.01
CA LEU A 136 2.71 7.29 -12.11
C LEU A 136 2.94 6.87 -13.56
N VAL A 137 1.88 6.83 -14.37
CA VAL A 137 1.96 6.54 -15.81
C VAL A 137 2.74 7.63 -16.54
N ALA A 138 2.51 8.91 -16.26
CA ALA A 138 3.29 10.00 -16.84
C ALA A 138 4.79 9.88 -16.49
N LYS A 139 5.10 9.56 -15.22
CA LYS A 139 6.48 9.37 -14.75
C LYS A 139 7.22 8.21 -15.43
N ARG A 140 6.47 7.26 -16.00
CA ARG A 140 7.03 6.08 -16.68
C ARG A 140 7.95 6.45 -17.83
N ALA A 141 7.60 7.47 -18.60
CA ALA A 141 8.36 7.91 -19.77
C ALA A 141 9.77 8.37 -19.36
N GLU A 142 9.85 9.24 -18.34
CA GLU A 142 11.12 9.73 -17.78
C GLU A 142 11.99 8.60 -17.20
N LEU A 143 11.37 7.58 -16.63
CA LEU A 143 12.08 6.43 -16.05
C LEU A 143 12.60 5.46 -17.13
N GLN A 144 11.96 5.39 -18.30
CA GLN A 144 12.43 4.59 -19.43
C GLN A 144 13.69 5.20 -20.06
N GLU A 145 13.73 6.52 -20.23
CA GLU A 145 14.91 7.22 -20.76
C GLU A 145 16.17 6.97 -19.90
N ARG A 146 16.02 6.92 -18.57
CA ARG A 146 17.12 6.67 -17.63
C ARG A 146 17.54 5.20 -17.50
N SER A 147 16.73 4.27 -18.01
CA SER A 147 17.01 2.82 -17.94
C SER A 147 17.77 2.33 -19.18
N ASN A 148 17.66 3.05 -20.30
CA ASN A 148 18.31 2.69 -21.57
C ASN A 148 19.79 3.11 -21.65
N THR A 149 20.33 3.75 -20.61
CA THR A 149 21.75 4.17 -20.56
C THR A 149 22.70 3.09 -20.05
N SER A 150 22.23 1.90 -19.70
CA SER A 150 23.12 0.74 -19.52
C SER A 150 23.35 0.06 -20.86
N ILE A 151 24.13 0.70 -21.73
CA ILE A 151 24.83 0.01 -22.81
C ILE A 151 25.72 -1.01 -22.11
N THR A 152 25.21 -2.24 -22.03
CA THR A 152 26.01 -3.39 -21.65
C THR A 152 26.86 -3.66 -22.88
N ASP A 153 28.03 -3.03 -22.94
CA ASP A 153 29.05 -3.36 -23.91
C ASP A 153 29.25 -4.88 -23.85
N LEU A 154 28.87 -5.55 -24.93
CA LEU A 154 28.85 -7.00 -25.00
C LEU A 154 30.28 -7.55 -24.83
N GLU A 155 31.30 -6.77 -25.19
CA GLU A 155 32.71 -7.08 -24.90
C GLU A 155 33.02 -7.01 -23.41
N ALA A 156 32.54 -5.97 -22.69
CA ALA A 156 32.73 -5.84 -21.25
C ALA A 156 32.03 -6.97 -20.46
N LEU A 157 30.84 -7.40 -20.89
CA LEU A 157 30.13 -8.54 -20.30
C LEU A 157 30.86 -9.85 -20.55
N ALA A 158 31.31 -10.08 -21.79
CA ALA A 158 32.07 -11.29 -22.15
C ALA A 158 33.42 -11.35 -21.41
N PHE A 159 34.07 -10.21 -21.18
CA PHE A 159 35.29 -10.10 -20.39
C PHE A 159 35.05 -10.41 -18.90
N ALA A 160 33.98 -9.86 -18.31
CA ALA A 160 33.61 -10.10 -16.92
C ALA A 160 33.25 -11.57 -16.63
N LEU A 161 32.61 -12.26 -17.59
CA LEU A 161 32.24 -13.67 -17.48
C LEU A 161 33.45 -14.61 -17.64
N LYS A 162 34.44 -14.26 -18.46
CA LYS A 162 35.62 -15.11 -18.72
C LYS A 162 36.70 -15.04 -17.65
N ARG A 163 36.84 -13.92 -16.93
CA ARG A 163 37.86 -13.73 -15.90
C ARG A 163 37.26 -13.23 -14.60
N GLY A 164 36.41 -14.07 -14.00
CA GLY A 164 36.00 -14.06 -12.59
C GLY A 164 35.77 -12.69 -11.94
N PHE A 165 34.51 -12.43 -11.57
CA PHE A 165 33.94 -11.35 -10.73
C PHE A 165 34.83 -10.68 -9.64
N ARG A 166 35.97 -11.27 -9.27
CA ARG A 166 36.93 -10.77 -8.27
C ARG A 166 37.58 -9.43 -8.62
N LYS A 167 37.68 -9.01 -9.89
CA LYS A 167 38.29 -7.70 -10.23
C LYS A 167 37.32 -6.51 -10.18
N ILE A 168 36.02 -6.74 -10.28
CA ILE A 168 35.02 -5.66 -10.26
C ILE A 168 34.82 -5.12 -8.83
N VAL A 169 35.04 -5.95 -7.80
CA VAL A 169 35.00 -5.51 -6.40
C VAL A 169 36.19 -4.63 -6.01
N ALA A 170 37.31 -4.68 -6.75
CA ALA A 170 38.50 -3.91 -6.44
C ALA A 170 38.51 -2.49 -7.05
N ALA A 171 37.51 -2.15 -7.89
CA ALA A 171 37.41 -0.87 -8.59
C ALA A 171 36.10 -0.12 -8.31
N LEU A 172 35.33 -0.57 -7.31
CA LEU A 172 34.19 0.15 -6.73
C LEU A 172 34.60 0.79 -5.40
#